data_AF-A0A9C7PKR6-F1
#
_entry.id   AF-A0A9C7PKR6-F1
#
_cell.length_a   1.000
_cell.length_b   1.000
_cell.length_c   1.000
_cell.angle_alpha   90.00
_cell.angle_beta   90.00
_cell.angle_gamma   90.00
#
_symmetry.space_group_name_H-M   'P 1'
#
loop_
_entity.id
_entity.type
_entity.pdbx_description
1 polymer ?
#
loop_
_entity_poly.entity_id
_entity_poly.type
_entity_poly.pdbx_seq_one_letter_code
_entity_poly.pdbx_strand_id
1 'polypeptide(L)'
;MKSNCLRARNRKGGILPAEKVTDLIATTRGIPPGEDSISPNRHPEVTDADSLLDLIDRVRTASGKPTGIKLVLGKPRGLMIL
;
A
#
# COMPACT_ATOMS: atom_id res chain seq x y z
N MET A 1 -14.60 21.85 -12.16
CA MET A 1 -14.64 20.45 -11.66
C MET A 1 -13.45 19.69 -12.22
N LYS A 2 -12.54 19.23 -11.36
CA LYS A 2 -11.68 18.03 -11.50
C LYS A 2 -10.83 17.95 -10.23
N SER A 3 -11.51 17.71 -9.11
CA SER A 3 -10.88 17.35 -7.84
C SER A 3 -10.36 15.92 -7.98
N ASN A 4 -9.12 15.76 -8.43
CA ASN A 4 -8.43 14.46 -8.48
C ASN A 4 -8.01 13.95 -7.08
N CYS A 5 -8.86 14.19 -6.07
CA CYS A 5 -8.77 13.51 -4.79
C CYS A 5 -9.50 12.17 -4.92
N LEU A 6 -8.75 11.16 -5.37
CA LEU A 6 -9.18 9.76 -5.31
C LEU A 6 -9.43 9.43 -3.84
N ARG A 7 -10.70 9.39 -3.43
CA ARG A 7 -11.14 8.89 -2.13
C ARG A 7 -10.41 7.59 -1.82
N ALA A 8 -9.88 7.47 -0.60
CA ALA A 8 -9.36 6.22 -0.05
C ALA A 8 -10.40 5.12 -0.28
N ARG A 9 -10.10 4.19 -1.19
CA ARG A 9 -10.96 3.03 -1.42
C ARG A 9 -10.56 2.03 -0.34
N ASN A 10 -11.34 1.95 0.73
CA ASN A 10 -11.11 1.08 1.90
C ASN A 10 -10.98 -0.43 1.58
N ARG A 11 -11.00 -0.82 0.31
CA ARG A 11 -10.97 -2.19 -0.21
C ARG A 11 -10.24 -2.34 -1.55
N LYS A 12 -9.49 -1.34 -2.00
CA LYS A 12 -8.59 -1.49 -3.16
C LYS A 12 -7.21 -0.97 -2.78
N GLY A 13 -6.16 -1.69 -3.21
CA GLY A 13 -4.80 -1.22 -3.12
C GLY A 13 -4.56 0.03 -3.98
N GLY A 14 -3.32 0.51 -3.98
CA GLY A 14 -2.92 1.63 -4.83
C GLY A 14 -3.22 1.37 -6.31
N ILE A 15 -3.69 2.40 -7.01
CA ILE A 15 -3.89 2.36 -8.47
C ILE A 15 -3.09 3.51 -9.06
N LEU A 16 -2.14 3.18 -9.92
CA LEU A 16 -1.44 4.14 -10.78
C LEU A 16 -1.91 3.92 -12.23
N PRO A 17 -2.68 4.87 -12.80
CA PRO A 17 -3.14 4.77 -14.17
C PRO A 17 -1.99 4.71 -15.20
N ALA A 18 -2.18 3.99 -16.29
CA ALA A 18 -1.29 3.79 -17.41
C ALA A 18 -0.71 5.10 -17.96
N GLU A 19 -1.54 6.14 -18.08
CA GLU A 19 -1.12 7.48 -18.55
C GLU A 19 -0.01 8.11 -17.69
N LYS A 20 0.17 7.63 -16.45
CA LYS A 20 1.20 8.08 -15.52
C LYS A 20 2.38 7.12 -15.42
N VAL A 21 2.34 5.97 -16.09
CA VAL A 21 3.43 5.00 -16.09
C VAL A 21 4.40 5.34 -17.21
N THR A 22 5.17 6.40 -16.98
CA THR A 22 6.28 6.81 -17.86
C THR A 22 7.42 5.80 -17.80
N ASP A 23 8.35 5.84 -18.76
CA ASP A 23 9.51 4.94 -18.80
C ASP A 23 10.36 4.97 -17.52
N LEU A 24 10.52 6.16 -16.92
CA LEU A 24 11.21 6.31 -15.63
C LEU A 24 10.48 5.58 -14.50
N ILE A 25 9.15 5.68 -14.46
CA ILE A 25 8.33 5.02 -13.44
C ILE A 25 8.31 3.51 -13.66
N ALA A 26 8.16 3.06 -14.92
CA ALA A 26 8.21 1.67 -15.32
C ALA A 26 9.52 1.00 -14.88
N THR A 27 10.65 1.63 -15.21
CA THR A 27 11.99 1.15 -14.85
C THR A 27 12.22 1.14 -13.34
N THR A 28 11.82 2.20 -12.64
CA THR A 28 12.00 2.32 -11.18
C THR A 28 11.17 1.29 -10.41
N ARG A 29 9.97 0.96 -10.90
CA ARG A 29 9.02 0.06 -10.22
C ARG A 29 9.04 -1.38 -10.74
N GLY A 30 9.75 -1.66 -11.84
CA GLY A 30 9.77 -2.98 -12.47
C GLY A 30 8.40 -3.39 -13.03
N ILE A 31 7.66 -2.46 -13.62
CA ILE A 31 6.32 -2.69 -14.21
C ILE A 31 6.33 -2.33 -15.71
N PRO A 32 5.44 -2.89 -16.54
CA PRO A 32 5.37 -2.55 -17.96
C PRO A 32 5.01 -1.07 -18.19
N PRO A 33 5.64 -0.38 -19.16
CA PRO A 33 5.30 1.00 -19.50
C PRO A 33 3.91 1.09 -20.13
N GLY A 34 3.15 2.13 -19.80
CA GLY A 34 1.83 2.35 -20.37
C GLY A 34 0.74 1.37 -19.92
N GLU A 35 0.98 0.57 -18.86
CA GLU A 35 -0.03 -0.31 -18.26
C GLU A 35 -0.47 0.19 -16.87
N ASP A 36 -1.73 -0.07 -16.51
CA ASP A 36 -2.23 0.26 -15.17
C ASP A 36 -1.50 -0.58 -14.11
N SER A 37 -0.89 0.09 -13.12
CA SER A 37 -0.31 -0.59 -11.97
C SER A 37 -1.34 -0.66 -10.83
N ILE A 38 -1.82 -1.87 -10.57
CA ILE A 38 -2.82 -2.16 -9.55
C ILE A 38 -2.17 -2.98 -8.44
N SER A 39 -2.05 -2.39 -7.26
CA SER A 39 -1.52 -3.08 -6.09
C SER A 39 -2.59 -3.96 -5.43
N PRO A 40 -2.19 -5.11 -4.83
CA PRO A 40 -3.10 -5.92 -4.04
C PRO A 40 -3.68 -5.12 -2.87
N ASN A 41 -4.87 -5.50 -2.41
CA ASN A 41 -5.55 -4.81 -1.31
C ASN A 41 -5.01 -5.17 0.08
N ARG A 42 -4.21 -6.23 0.21
CA ARG A 42 -3.61 -6.67 1.47
C ARG A 42 -2.14 -6.94 1.26
N HIS A 43 -1.34 -6.64 2.28
CA HIS A 43 0.03 -7.12 2.33
C HIS A 43 0.02 -8.66 2.46
N PRO A 44 0.65 -9.44 1.55
CA PRO A 44 0.55 -10.90 1.57
C PRO A 44 1.06 -11.55 2.86
N GLU A 45 2.06 -10.92 3.50
CA GLU A 45 2.67 -11.42 4.75
C GLU A 45 1.85 -11.10 6.01
N VAL A 46 0.80 -10.26 5.92
CA VAL A 46 0.04 -9.82 7.10
C VAL A 46 -1.36 -10.41 7.07
N THR A 47 -1.61 -11.34 8.00
CA THR A 47 -2.90 -12.06 8.08
C THR A 47 -3.63 -11.84 9.40
N ASP A 48 -2.90 -11.40 10.43
CA ASP A 48 -3.39 -11.13 11.79
C ASP A 48 -2.55 -10.01 12.45
N ALA A 49 -2.77 -9.78 13.75
CA ALA A 49 -2.07 -8.75 14.50
C ALA A 49 -0.59 -9.11 14.75
N ASP A 50 -0.28 -10.39 14.98
CA ASP A 50 1.07 -10.83 15.31
C ASP A 50 1.98 -10.74 14.07
N SER A 51 1.51 -11.21 12.91
CA SER A 51 2.22 -11.07 11.63
C SER A 51 2.45 -9.61 11.22
N LEU A 52 1.59 -8.68 11.64
CA LEU A 52 1.84 -7.25 11.47
C LEU A 52 3.01 -6.77 12.34
N LEU A 53 3.07 -7.21 13.60
CA LEU A 53 4.15 -6.84 14.51
C LEU A 53 5.50 -7.40 14.04
N ASP A 54 5.51 -8.64 13.51
CA ASP A 54 6.70 -9.25 12.91
C ASP A 54 7.21 -8.44 11.70
N LEU A 55 6.29 -7.97 10.85
CA LEU A 55 6.65 -7.11 9.71
C LEU A 55 7.24 -5.78 10.18
N ILE A 56 6.67 -5.16 11.22
CA ILE A 56 7.18 -3.90 11.79
C ILE A 56 8.59 -4.11 12.35
N ASP A 57 8.83 -5.19 13.09
CA ASP A 57 10.13 -5.49 13.66
C ASP A 57 11.19 -5.75 12.58
N ARG A 58 10.83 -6.52 11.54
CA ARG A 58 11.70 -6.75 10.38
C ARG A 58 12.11 -5.45 9.69
N VAL A 59 11.16 -4.55 9.44
CA VAL A 59 11.44 -3.25 8.80
C VAL A 59 12.28 -2.35 9.71
N ARG A 60 11.99 -2.33 11.02
CA ARG A 60 12.77 -1.58 12.01
C ARG A 60 14.21 -2.07 12.06
N THR A 61 14.41 -3.38 12.11
CA THR A 61 15.74 -4.01 12.15
C THR A 61 16.52 -3.75 10.87
N ALA A 62 15.88 -3.90 9.70
CA ALA A 62 16.53 -3.66 8.41
C ALA A 62 16.87 -2.18 8.17
N SER A 63 16.06 -1.25 8.67
CA SER A 63 16.24 0.19 8.45
C SER A 63 17.05 0.91 9.53
N GLY A 64 17.11 0.36 10.74
CA GLY A 64 17.68 1.02 11.92
C GLY A 64 16.87 2.24 12.39
N LYS A 65 15.64 2.44 11.90
CA LYS A 65 14.82 3.64 12.14
C LYS A 65 13.52 3.31 12.88
N PRO A 66 12.93 4.26 13.61
CA PRO A 66 11.57 4.11 14.14
C PRO A 66 10.60 3.77 13.01
N THR A 67 9.84 2.69 13.19
CA THR A 67 8.89 2.15 12.20
C THR A 67 7.50 2.15 12.80
N GLY A 68 6.50 2.57 12.03
CA GLY A 68 5.10 2.62 12.45
C GLY A 68 4.17 2.24 11.30
N ILE A 69 2.87 2.26 11.59
CA ILE A 69 1.83 1.87 10.62
C ILE A 69 0.91 3.05 10.30
N LYS A 70 0.44 3.08 9.05
CA LYS A 70 -0.67 3.96 8.66
C LYS A 70 -1.95 3.14 8.71
N LEU A 71 -2.87 3.53 9.58
CA LEU A 71 -4.13 2.81 9.78
C LEU A 71 -5.34 3.71 9.49
N VAL A 72 -6.43 3.09 9.04
CA VAL A 72 -7.74 3.72 8.89
C VAL A 72 -8.69 3.05 9.89
N LEU A 73 -9.23 3.80 10.83
CA LEU A 73 -10.20 3.26 11.80
C LEU A 73 -11.59 3.18 11.17
N GLY A 74 -12.17 1.97 11.21
CA GLY A 74 -13.52 1.67 10.73
C GLY A 74 -14.56 1.61 11.86
N LYS A 75 -15.56 0.74 11.71
CA LYS A 75 -16.56 0.49 12.75
C LYS A 75 -15.90 -0.15 14.00
N PRO A 76 -16.44 0.06 15.21
CA PRO A 76 -15.83 -0.35 16.49
C PRO A 76 -15.58 -1.85 16.68
N ARG A 77 -16.05 -2.73 15.77
CA ARG A 77 -15.77 -4.17 15.83
C ARG A 77 -14.78 -4.55 14.72
N GLY A 78 -13.50 -4.60 15.10
CA GLY A 78 -12.41 -5.20 14.32
C GLY A 78 -11.46 -4.17 13.70
N LEU A 79 -10.18 -4.25 14.09
CA LEU A 79 -9.10 -3.59 13.38
C LEU A 79 -8.91 -4.31 12.03
N MET A 80 -9.28 -3.65 10.94
CA MET A 80 -9.00 -4.16 9.60
C MET A 80 -7.67 -3.57 9.12
N ILE A 81 -6.63 -4.40 9.14
CA ILE A 81 -5.33 -4.07 8.55
C ILE A 81 -5.49 -4.21 7.03
N LEU A 82 -5.18 -3.14 6.29
CA LEU A 82 -5.21 -3.06 4.82
C LEU A 82 -3.78 -2.99 4.31
#